data_AF-A0A2A3MGN6-F1
#
_entry.id   AF-A0A2A3MGN6-F1
#
_cell.length_a   1.000
_cell.length_b   1.000
_cell.length_c   1.000
_cell.angle_alpha   90.00
_cell.angle_beta   90.00
_cell.angle_gamma   90.00
#
_symmetry.space_group_name_H-M   'P 1'
#
loop_
_entity.id
_entity.type
_entity.pdbx_description
1 polymer ?
#
loop_
_entity_poly.entity_id
_entity_poly.type
_entity_poly.pdbx_seq_one_letter_code
_entity_poly.pdbx_strand_id
1 'polypeptide(L)'
;MTHIVYLDISPRQTGKSTRLIKLANECAATGRPVAFVTFDGLVDQFQQQMPDVFVLRQEQPLPAIVEPDEVVWFYDEFDWLEGVEVKAGGYYATTPRFLRRLGDTANEDDLLLQLVKAAQGHFERFYWPFDIQSAIDEARQTHTPEQFRHLYLGEFLQ
;
A
#
# COMPACT_ATOMS: atom_id res chain seq x y z
N MET A 1 -9.26 4.16 18.90
CA MET A 1 -8.36 3.46 17.95
C MET A 1 -8.68 3.98 16.57
N THR A 2 -7.68 4.35 15.79
CA THR A 2 -7.85 4.75 14.39
C THR A 2 -8.32 3.55 13.58
N HIS A 3 -9.37 3.72 12.78
CA HIS A 3 -9.94 2.67 11.94
C HIS A 3 -9.64 2.98 10.47
N ILE A 4 -9.10 2.02 9.73
CA ILE A 4 -8.87 2.14 8.28
C ILE A 4 -9.96 1.40 7.50
N VAL A 5 -10.14 1.72 6.22
CA VAL A 5 -11.18 1.08 5.40
C VAL A 5 -10.64 -0.18 4.71
N TYR A 6 -9.40 -0.13 4.24
CA TYR A 6 -8.85 -1.18 3.38
C TYR A 6 -7.36 -1.36 3.61
N LEU A 7 -6.93 -2.62 3.62
CA LEU A 7 -5.53 -3.03 3.74
C LEU A 7 -5.29 -4.24 2.83
N ASP A 8 -4.44 -4.09 1.82
CA ASP A 8 -3.98 -5.16 0.92
C ASP A 8 -2.50 -5.42 1.15
N ILE A 9 -2.18 -6.63 1.61
CA ILE A 9 -0.80 -7.09 1.80
C ILE A 9 -0.59 -8.30 0.91
N SER A 10 -0.04 -8.06 -0.28
CA SER A 10 0.11 -9.08 -1.32
C SER A 10 1.50 -9.07 -1.95
N PRO A 11 1.95 -10.19 -2.55
CA PRO A 11 3.19 -10.24 -3.33
C PRO A 11 3.27 -9.20 -4.45
N ARG A 12 4.45 -9.04 -5.05
CA ARG A 12 4.66 -8.20 -6.24
C ARG A 12 3.72 -8.63 -7.38
N GLN A 13 3.32 -7.68 -8.21
CA GLN A 13 2.62 -7.95 -9.48
C GLN A 13 1.28 -8.70 -9.37
N THR A 14 0.58 -8.59 -8.25
CA THR A 14 -0.76 -9.18 -8.05
C THR A 14 -1.90 -8.23 -8.41
N GLY A 15 -1.61 -7.06 -9.00
CA GLY A 15 -2.61 -6.06 -9.39
C GLY A 15 -3.09 -5.11 -8.29
N LYS A 16 -2.32 -4.99 -7.19
CA LYS A 16 -2.65 -4.09 -6.06
C LYS A 16 -2.92 -2.65 -6.50
N SER A 17 -1.95 -2.02 -7.16
CA SER A 17 -2.08 -0.62 -7.59
C SER A 17 -3.29 -0.41 -8.49
N THR A 18 -3.59 -1.35 -9.40
CA THR A 18 -4.80 -1.30 -10.25
C THR A 18 -6.08 -1.34 -9.43
N ARG A 19 -6.19 -2.21 -8.42
CA ARG A 19 -7.35 -2.23 -7.52
C ARG A 19 -7.46 -0.96 -6.70
N LEU A 20 -6.33 -0.46 -6.19
CA LEU A 20 -6.29 0.75 -5.38
C LEU A 20 -6.70 2.00 -6.19
N ILE A 21 -6.21 2.12 -7.43
CA ILE A 21 -6.62 3.14 -8.40
C ILE A 21 -8.12 3.10 -8.67
N LYS A 22 -8.68 1.90 -8.86
CA LYS A 22 -10.12 1.72 -9.06
C LYS A 22 -10.93 2.25 -7.87
N LEU A 23 -10.54 1.88 -6.64
CA LEU A 23 -11.19 2.34 -5.41
C LEU A 23 -11.07 3.87 -5.23
N ALA A 24 -9.92 4.45 -5.57
CA ALA A 24 -9.70 5.89 -5.52
C ALA A 24 -10.62 6.65 -6.48
N ASN A 25 -10.75 6.18 -7.72
CA ASN A 25 -11.69 6.74 -8.70
C ASN A 25 -13.15 6.60 -8.24
N GLU A 26 -13.54 5.45 -7.67
CA GLU A 26 -14.88 5.26 -7.11
C GLU A 26 -15.17 6.24 -5.96
N CYS A 27 -14.17 6.51 -5.10
CA CYS A 27 -14.30 7.51 -4.03
C CYS A 27 -14.40 8.94 -4.60
N ALA A 28 -13.57 9.30 -5.57
CA ALA A 28 -13.59 10.62 -6.19
C ALA A 28 -14.93 10.90 -6.89
N ALA A 29 -15.53 9.89 -7.51
CA ALA A 29 -16.85 9.98 -8.13
C ALA A 29 -17.99 10.32 -7.15
N THR A 30 -17.77 10.20 -5.84
CA THR A 30 -18.72 10.65 -4.81
C THR A 30 -18.64 12.14 -4.48
N GLY A 31 -17.70 12.87 -5.10
CA GLY A 31 -17.47 14.30 -4.88
C GLY A 31 -16.60 14.61 -3.65
N ARG A 32 -16.03 13.60 -2.99
CA ARG A 32 -15.09 13.79 -1.89
C ARG A 32 -13.67 13.99 -2.43
N PRO A 33 -12.85 14.88 -1.83
CA PRO A 33 -11.45 15.01 -2.20
C PRO A 33 -10.69 13.72 -1.87
N VAL A 34 -9.88 13.25 -2.82
CA VAL A 34 -9.09 12.03 -2.69
C VAL A 34 -7.62 12.35 -2.91
N ALA A 35 -6.76 11.85 -2.04
CA ALA A 35 -5.31 11.89 -2.20
C ALA A 35 -4.76 10.48 -2.39
N PHE A 36 -3.92 10.30 -3.40
CA PHE A 36 -3.26 9.05 -3.70
C PHE A 36 -1.75 9.24 -3.65
N VAL A 37 -1.11 8.66 -2.64
CA VAL A 37 0.34 8.78 -2.41
C VAL A 37 1.05 7.57 -3.02
N THR A 38 2.09 7.83 -3.81
CA THR A 38 2.92 6.82 -4.47
C THR A 38 4.36 7.31 -4.63
N PHE A 39 5.22 6.49 -5.25
CA PHE A 39 6.58 6.88 -5.61
C PHE A 39 6.60 7.93 -6.73
N ASP A 40 7.62 8.79 -6.70
CA ASP A 40 7.82 9.87 -7.68
C ASP A 40 7.74 9.39 -9.14
N GLY A 41 8.35 8.25 -9.45
CA GLY A 41 8.37 7.67 -10.81
C GLY A 41 7.01 7.17 -11.33
N LEU A 42 5.97 7.13 -10.51
CA LEU A 42 4.63 6.65 -10.90
C LEU A 42 3.57 7.76 -10.92
N VAL A 43 3.89 8.96 -10.42
CA VAL A 43 2.92 10.06 -10.25
C VAL A 43 2.23 10.41 -11.56
N ASP A 44 2.99 10.72 -12.62
CA ASP A 44 2.40 11.12 -13.90
C ASP A 44 1.52 10.01 -14.52
N GLN A 45 1.97 8.76 -14.43
CA GLN A 45 1.21 7.62 -14.94
C GLN A 45 -0.09 7.41 -14.16
N PHE A 46 -0.06 7.58 -12.85
CA PHE A 46 -1.23 7.41 -11.99
C PHE A 46 -2.18 8.60 -12.13
N GLN A 47 -1.67 9.81 -12.28
CA GLN A 47 -2.47 11.01 -12.53
C GLN A 47 -3.28 10.90 -13.83
N GLN A 48 -2.72 10.31 -14.88
CA GLN A 48 -3.44 10.04 -16.14
C GLN A 48 -4.61 9.04 -15.96
N GLN A 49 -4.53 8.14 -14.98
CA GLN A 49 -5.58 7.15 -14.69
C GLN A 49 -6.62 7.65 -13.69
N MET A 50 -6.33 8.76 -12.98
CA MET A 50 -7.17 9.32 -11.92
C MET A 50 -7.24 10.84 -12.02
N PRO A 51 -7.91 11.40 -13.06
CA PRO A 51 -7.90 12.83 -13.33
C PRO A 51 -8.51 13.69 -12.21
N ASP A 52 -9.40 13.13 -11.39
CA ASP A 52 -10.10 13.82 -10.31
C ASP A 52 -9.48 13.56 -8.91
N VAL A 53 -8.29 12.93 -8.88
CA VAL A 53 -7.56 12.58 -7.65
C VAL A 53 -6.28 13.40 -7.57
N PHE A 54 -5.93 13.85 -6.36
CA PHE A 54 -4.62 14.43 -6.09
C PHE A 54 -3.59 13.31 -6.00
N VAL A 55 -2.85 13.05 -7.09
CA VAL A 55 -1.74 12.10 -7.06
C VAL A 55 -0.49 12.80 -6.56
N LEU A 56 0.03 12.32 -5.43
CA LEU A 56 1.11 12.95 -4.69
C LEU A 56 2.32 12.03 -4.66
N ARG A 57 3.51 12.59 -4.87
CA ARG A 57 4.74 11.91 -4.42
C ARG A 57 4.79 11.89 -2.90
N GLN A 58 5.63 11.00 -2.36
CA GLN A 58 5.96 11.00 -0.93
C GLN A 58 6.30 12.41 -0.42
N GLU A 59 5.76 12.78 0.75
CA GLU A 59 5.94 14.07 1.43
C GLU A 59 5.46 15.32 0.67
N GLN A 60 4.87 15.17 -0.52
CA GLN A 60 4.26 16.31 -1.19
C GLN A 60 3.02 16.76 -0.40
N PRO A 61 2.95 18.04 0.00
CA PRO A 61 1.79 18.56 0.69
C PRO A 61 0.57 18.58 -0.23
N LEU A 62 -0.60 18.44 0.36
CA LEU A 62 -1.86 18.74 -0.32
C LEU A 62 -1.87 20.20 -0.80
N PRO A 63 -2.61 20.50 -1.89
CA PRO A 63 -2.90 21.88 -2.25
C PRO A 63 -3.53 22.62 -1.06
N ALA A 64 -3.12 23.86 -0.82
CA ALA A 64 -3.54 24.66 0.36
C ALA A 64 -5.06 24.91 0.47
N ILE A 65 -5.82 24.60 -0.57
CA ILE A 65 -7.28 24.73 -0.62
C ILE A 65 -8.03 23.50 -0.08
N VAL A 66 -7.31 22.42 0.23
CA VAL A 66 -7.90 21.15 0.68
C VAL A 66 -7.53 20.92 2.14
N GLU A 67 -8.54 20.84 3.00
CA GLU A 67 -8.36 20.49 4.41
C GLU A 67 -7.97 19.01 4.54
N PRO A 68 -6.81 18.66 5.15
CA PRO A 68 -6.34 17.28 5.23
C PRO A 68 -7.33 16.29 5.89
N ASP A 69 -8.16 16.79 6.81
CA ASP A 69 -9.15 16.00 7.55
C ASP A 69 -10.40 15.66 6.72
N GLU A 70 -10.61 16.33 5.59
CA GLU A 70 -11.75 16.07 4.68
C GLU A 70 -11.39 15.08 3.56
N VAL A 71 -10.10 14.75 3.43
CA VAL A 71 -9.53 13.93 2.36
C VAL A 71 -9.66 12.44 2.64
N VAL A 72 -10.01 11.67 1.61
CA VAL A 72 -9.86 10.21 1.61
C VAL A 72 -8.46 9.85 1.14
N TRP A 73 -7.69 9.18 2.01
CA TRP A 73 -6.29 8.88 1.76
C TRP A 73 -6.08 7.48 1.20
N PHE A 74 -5.30 7.38 0.13
CA PHE A 74 -4.84 6.15 -0.50
C PHE A 74 -3.31 6.13 -0.51
N TYR A 75 -2.70 5.00 -0.11
CA TYR A 75 -1.26 4.82 -0.10
C TYR A 75 -0.88 3.52 -0.86
N ASP A 76 -0.21 3.68 -2.00
CA ASP A 76 0.35 2.56 -2.77
C ASP A 76 1.79 2.28 -2.34
N GLU A 77 2.10 1.01 -2.15
CA GLU A 77 3.39 0.53 -1.64
C GLU A 77 3.84 1.23 -0.35
N PHE A 78 2.90 1.44 0.57
CA PHE A 78 3.12 2.22 1.79
C PHE A 78 4.31 1.76 2.66
N ASP A 79 4.64 0.46 2.65
CA ASP A 79 5.72 -0.10 3.47
C ASP A 79 7.12 0.31 2.98
N TRP A 80 7.17 0.93 1.81
CA TRP A 80 8.37 1.44 1.16
C TRP A 80 8.44 2.96 1.13
N LEU A 81 7.36 3.64 1.50
CA LEU A 81 7.31 5.10 1.62
C LEU A 81 7.79 5.50 3.01
N GLU A 82 8.46 6.65 3.11
CA GLU A 82 8.83 7.23 4.41
C GLU A 82 7.76 8.25 4.87
N GLY A 83 7.64 8.42 6.19
CA GLY A 83 6.74 9.41 6.79
C GLY A 83 5.24 9.12 6.63
N VAL A 84 4.84 7.90 6.22
CA VAL A 84 3.43 7.53 6.14
C VAL A 84 2.84 7.33 7.53
N GLU A 85 1.68 7.93 7.74
CA GLU A 85 0.91 7.81 8.98
C GLU A 85 -0.39 7.02 8.75
N VAL A 86 -0.91 6.42 9.82
CA VAL A 86 -2.23 5.80 9.80
C VAL A 86 -3.31 6.90 9.81
N LYS A 87 -4.04 7.03 8.70
CA LYS A 87 -5.15 7.95 8.50
C LYS A 87 -6.48 7.24 8.73
N ALA A 88 -7.35 7.85 9.54
CA ALA A 88 -8.71 7.35 9.71
C ALA A 88 -9.42 7.29 8.36
N GLY A 89 -10.10 6.18 8.08
CA GLY A 89 -10.78 5.99 6.80
C GLY A 89 -9.86 5.70 5.61
N GLY A 90 -8.55 5.51 5.82
CA GLY A 90 -7.57 5.35 4.75
C GLY A 90 -7.57 3.97 4.08
N TYR A 91 -6.95 3.92 2.90
CA TYR A 91 -6.81 2.75 2.05
C TYR A 91 -5.32 2.50 1.78
N TYR A 92 -4.87 1.28 2.05
CA TYR A 92 -3.46 0.94 2.06
C TYR A 92 -3.23 -0.33 1.23
N ALA A 93 -2.21 -0.31 0.36
CA ALA A 93 -1.77 -1.52 -0.32
C ALA A 93 -0.24 -1.60 -0.35
N THR A 94 0.32 -2.79 -0.17
CA THR A 94 1.77 -2.97 -0.26
C THR A 94 2.20 -4.40 -0.60
N THR A 95 3.39 -4.52 -1.15
CA THR A 95 4.28 -5.66 -0.99
C THR A 95 5.12 -5.44 0.26
N PRO A 96 5.17 -6.35 1.25
CA PRO A 96 6.00 -6.14 2.44
C PRO A 96 7.46 -5.85 2.09
N ARG A 97 8.06 -4.86 2.76
CA ARG A 97 9.45 -4.45 2.55
C ARG A 97 10.46 -5.40 3.19
N PHE A 98 10.10 -5.99 4.32
CA PHE A 98 10.92 -6.93 5.09
C PHE A 98 10.04 -7.83 5.99
N LEU A 99 10.63 -8.88 6.55
CA LEU A 99 9.98 -9.74 7.53
C LEU A 99 10.10 -9.15 8.94
N ARG A 100 8.99 -9.08 9.67
CA ARG A 100 8.95 -8.63 11.07
C ARG A 100 8.93 -9.81 12.02
N ARG A 101 9.60 -9.66 13.16
CA ARG A 101 9.55 -10.65 14.24
C ARG A 101 8.46 -10.27 15.24
N LEU A 102 7.57 -11.22 15.54
CA LEU A 102 6.55 -11.01 16.58
C LEU A 102 7.19 -10.87 17.96
N GLY A 103 6.69 -9.90 18.75
CA GLY A 103 7.16 -9.65 20.12
C GLY A 103 8.47 -8.87 20.21
N ASP A 104 9.03 -8.42 19.09
CA ASP A 104 10.15 -7.48 19.09
C ASP A 104 9.61 -6.06 19.31
N THR A 105 10.02 -5.43 20.41
CA THR A 105 9.61 -4.07 20.78
C THR A 105 10.10 -3.01 19.79
N ALA A 106 11.12 -3.33 18.98
CA ALA A 106 11.55 -2.48 17.88
C ALA A 106 10.47 -2.27 16.82
N ASN A 107 9.43 -3.13 16.78
CA ASN A 107 8.31 -3.04 15.84
C ASN A 107 7.08 -2.29 16.39
N GLU A 108 7.15 -1.67 17.57
CA GLU A 108 6.01 -0.91 18.13
C GLU A 108 5.63 0.28 17.25
N ASP A 109 6.61 0.90 16.60
CA ASP A 109 6.43 2.00 15.64
C ASP A 109 6.32 1.50 14.18
N ASP A 110 6.25 0.19 13.95
CA ASP A 110 6.15 -0.35 12.59
C ASP A 110 4.76 -0.08 11.97
N LEU A 111 4.76 0.66 10.86
CA LEU A 111 3.53 1.10 10.20
C LEU A 111 2.64 -0.06 9.74
N LEU A 112 3.22 -1.13 9.17
CA LEU A 112 2.44 -2.27 8.71
C LEU A 112 1.73 -2.95 9.88
N LEU A 113 2.42 -3.17 11.02
CA LEU A 113 1.79 -3.73 12.20
C LEU A 113 0.73 -2.80 12.80
N GLN A 114 0.95 -1.49 12.77
CA GLN A 114 -0.06 -0.51 13.17
C GLN A 114 -1.30 -0.58 12.28
N LEU A 115 -1.15 -0.73 10.97
CA LEU A 115 -2.25 -0.87 10.02
C LEU A 115 -3.01 -2.18 10.21
N VAL A 116 -2.31 -3.30 10.44
CA VAL A 116 -2.95 -4.59 10.79
C VAL A 116 -3.79 -4.43 12.06
N LYS A 117 -3.27 -3.73 13.08
CA LYS A 117 -4.03 -3.43 14.31
C LYS A 117 -5.22 -2.51 14.04
N ALA A 118 -5.06 -1.46 13.23
CA ALA A 118 -6.12 -0.52 12.85
C ALA A 118 -7.25 -1.20 12.04
N ALA A 119 -6.91 -2.24 11.27
CA ALA A 119 -7.86 -3.10 10.58
C ALA A 119 -8.33 -4.31 11.42
N GLN A 120 -8.05 -4.33 12.73
CA GLN A 120 -8.47 -5.38 13.66
C GLN A 120 -8.00 -6.80 13.25
N GLY A 121 -6.83 -6.88 12.60
CA GLY A 121 -6.27 -8.13 12.09
C GLY A 121 -6.78 -8.52 10.71
N HIS A 122 -7.70 -7.77 10.11
CA HIS A 122 -8.21 -8.04 8.76
C HIS A 122 -7.35 -7.37 7.69
N PHE A 123 -7.02 -8.11 6.64
CA PHE A 123 -6.41 -7.58 5.43
C PHE A 123 -6.70 -8.51 4.26
N GLU A 124 -6.67 -7.96 3.07
CA GLU A 124 -6.80 -8.70 1.83
C GLU A 124 -5.45 -9.26 1.38
N ARG A 125 -5.50 -10.45 0.78
CA ARG A 125 -4.32 -11.09 0.19
C ARG A 125 -4.70 -11.69 -1.16
N PHE A 126 -4.04 -11.23 -2.19
CA PHE A 126 -4.25 -11.66 -3.57
C PHE A 126 -3.03 -12.40 -4.10
N TYR A 127 -3.29 -13.31 -5.04
CA TYR A 127 -2.28 -14.06 -5.76
C TYR A 127 -2.39 -13.79 -7.25
N TRP A 128 -1.35 -14.16 -8.00
CA TRP A 128 -1.34 -13.98 -9.45
C TRP A 128 -2.47 -14.76 -10.11
N PRO A 129 -3.21 -14.13 -11.04
CA PRO A 129 -4.29 -14.80 -11.76
C PRO A 129 -3.80 -15.71 -12.90
N PHE A 130 -2.49 -15.89 -13.04
CA PHE A 130 -1.84 -16.67 -14.09
C PHE A 130 -0.68 -17.48 -13.51
N ASP A 131 -0.24 -18.50 -14.26
CA ASP A 131 0.95 -19.27 -13.92
C ASP A 131 2.20 -18.38 -13.99
N ILE A 132 2.94 -18.36 -12.89
CA ILE A 132 4.19 -17.60 -12.73
C ILE A 132 5.36 -18.50 -12.34
N GLN A 133 5.27 -19.82 -12.56
CA GLN A 133 6.30 -20.76 -12.09
C GLN A 133 7.71 -20.39 -12.59
N SER A 134 7.83 -19.93 -13.84
CA SER A 134 9.10 -19.46 -14.39
C SER A 134 9.67 -18.27 -13.62
N ALA A 135 8.83 -17.29 -13.29
CA ALA A 135 9.24 -16.12 -12.49
C ALA A 135 9.59 -16.51 -11.04
N ILE A 136 8.90 -17.50 -10.46
CA ILE A 136 9.22 -18.04 -9.14
C ILE A 136 10.58 -18.75 -9.15
N ASP A 137 10.85 -19.56 -10.17
CA ASP A 137 12.12 -20.29 -10.30
C ASP A 137 13.30 -19.33 -10.49
N GLU A 138 13.12 -18.29 -11.30
CA GLU A 138 14.10 -17.21 -11.45
C GLU A 138 14.30 -16.44 -10.14
N ALA A 139 13.20 -16.07 -9.47
CA ALA A 139 13.25 -15.33 -8.21
C ALA A 139 14.04 -16.09 -7.13
N ARG A 140 13.86 -17.42 -7.02
CA ARG A 140 14.59 -18.28 -6.09
C ARG A 140 16.11 -18.29 -6.33
N GLN A 141 16.54 -18.08 -7.58
CA GLN A 141 17.97 -18.08 -7.94
C GLN A 141 18.61 -16.71 -7.74
N THR A 142 17.82 -15.64 -7.83
CA THR A 142 18.29 -14.25 -7.89
C THR A 142 18.10 -13.48 -6.58
N HIS A 143 17.27 -13.97 -5.67
CA HIS A 143 16.96 -13.32 -4.40
C HIS A 143 17.43 -14.15 -3.20
N THR A 144 17.73 -13.49 -2.08
CA THR A 144 17.93 -14.21 -0.81
C THR A 144 16.63 -14.90 -0.38
N PRO A 145 16.70 -15.92 0.49
CA PRO A 145 15.49 -16.57 1.02
C PRO A 145 14.50 -15.59 1.67
N GLU A 146 15.01 -14.59 2.39
CA GLU A 146 14.19 -13.55 3.00
C GLU A 146 13.51 -12.68 1.94
N GLN A 147 14.27 -12.21 0.95
CA GLN A 147 13.74 -11.42 -0.18
C GLN A 147 12.66 -12.16 -0.95
N PHE A 148 12.88 -13.45 -1.22
CA PHE A 148 11.90 -14.30 -1.87
C PHE A 148 10.59 -14.37 -1.08
N ARG A 149 10.67 -14.55 0.24
CA ARG A 149 9.49 -14.65 1.12
C ARG A 149 8.66 -13.36 1.10
N HIS A 150 9.27 -12.20 1.30
CA HIS A 150 8.49 -10.97 1.39
C HIS A 150 8.02 -10.45 0.01
N LEU A 151 8.82 -10.58 -1.05
CA LEU A 151 8.44 -10.11 -2.39
C LEU A 151 7.51 -11.05 -3.15
N TYR A 152 7.74 -12.36 -3.08
CA TYR A 152 7.06 -13.35 -3.91
C TYR A 152 6.10 -14.26 -3.14
N LEU A 153 6.27 -14.41 -1.82
CA LEU A 153 5.25 -15.05 -1.00
C LEU A 153 4.32 -14.04 -0.35
N GLY A 154 4.72 -12.77 -0.22
CA GLY A 154 3.95 -11.73 0.48
C GLY A 154 3.95 -11.95 1.99
N GLU A 155 4.97 -12.62 2.51
CA GLU A 155 5.15 -12.80 3.95
C GLU A 155 5.68 -11.50 4.57
N PHE A 156 5.20 -11.18 5.75
CA PHE A 156 5.66 -10.02 6.52
C PHE A 156 5.95 -10.36 7.98
N LEU A 157 5.77 -11.62 8.37
CA LEU A 157 6.06 -12.13 9.72
C LEU A 157 7.03 -13.32 9.64
N GLN A 158 7.86 -13.46 10.67
CA GLN A 158 8.71 -14.62 10.92
C GLN A 158 8.73 -15.02 12.39
#